data_AF-A0A3M5RG81-F1
#
_entry.id   AF-A0A3M5RG81-F1
#
_cell.length_a   1.000
_cell.length_b   1.000
_cell.length_c   1.000
_cell.angle_alpha   90.00
_cell.angle_beta   90.00
_cell.angle_gamma   90.00
#
_symmetry.space_group_name_H-M   'P 1'
#
loop_
_entity.id
_entity.type
_entity.pdbx_description
1 polymer ?
#
loop_
_entity_poly.entity_id
_entity_poly.type
_entity_poly.pdbx_seq_one_letter_code
_entity_poly.pdbx_strand_id
1 'polypeptide(L)'
;GISPAGVWRNKSDDPLGSDTQAGAPNYDFAYADTRKWVIDGIIDYIAPQVYWPFAREVARYDVITRWWADTVRGTGTALYVGMALYKVGTASEAEPDWTVEGGVPEITRQLDLNDSLAEVSGCMFFRHMFLRASQTQQVVDYLKLRWADV
;
A
#
# COMPACT_ATOMS: atom_id res chain seq x y z
N GLY A 1 -3.87 -11.62 -11.44
CA GLY A 1 -3.09 -10.51 -10.89
C GLY A 1 -2.02 -10.99 -9.93
N ILE A 2 -1.19 -10.06 -9.43
CA ILE A 2 -0.02 -10.34 -8.57
C ILE A 2 0.07 -9.32 -7.43
N SER A 3 0.78 -9.66 -6.34
CA SER A 3 1.05 -8.73 -5.24
C SER A 3 2.56 -8.54 -5.02
N PRO A 4 3.18 -7.56 -5.71
CA PRO A 4 4.61 -7.29 -5.59
C PRO A 4 4.97 -6.46 -4.36
N ALA A 5 6.27 -6.32 -4.07
CA ALA A 5 6.74 -5.30 -3.12
C ALA A 5 6.27 -3.90 -3.54
N GLY A 6 6.04 -3.01 -2.57
CA GLY A 6 5.45 -1.70 -2.81
C GLY A 6 6.28 -0.80 -3.73
N VAL A 7 7.62 -0.91 -3.72
CA VAL A 7 8.50 -0.09 -4.57
C VAL A 7 9.01 -0.92 -5.74
N TRP A 8 8.73 -0.49 -6.97
CA TRP A 8 9.28 -1.08 -8.19
C TRP A 8 10.77 -0.74 -8.35
N ARG A 9 11.10 0.57 -8.38
CA ARG A 9 12.44 1.15 -8.36
C ARG A 9 12.42 2.48 -7.60
N ASN A 10 13.55 2.86 -7.02
CA ASN A 10 13.74 4.21 -6.50
C ASN A 10 14.05 5.18 -7.64
N LYS A 11 13.64 6.44 -7.51
CA LYS A 11 13.92 7.50 -8.48
C LYS A 11 15.42 7.75 -8.71
N SER A 12 16.24 7.49 -7.69
CA SER A 12 17.70 7.55 -7.79
C SER A 12 18.30 6.50 -8.73
N ASP A 13 17.62 5.35 -8.87
CA ASP A 13 18.09 4.21 -9.65
C ASP A 13 17.49 4.21 -11.07
N ASP A 14 16.30 4.80 -11.25
CA ASP A 14 15.64 5.03 -12.54
C ASP A 14 14.70 6.25 -12.44
N PRO A 15 14.76 7.23 -13.37
CA PRO A 15 13.91 8.42 -13.32
C PRO A 15 12.41 8.15 -13.40
N LEU A 16 11.99 6.97 -13.88
CA LEU A 16 10.59 6.52 -13.87
C LEU A 16 10.18 5.91 -12.54
N GLY A 17 11.12 5.68 -11.61
CA GLY A 17 10.89 5.15 -10.28
C GLY A 17 10.12 6.11 -9.37
N SER A 18 9.61 5.56 -8.27
CA SER A 18 8.95 6.36 -7.24
C SER A 18 9.95 7.19 -6.44
N ASP A 19 9.54 8.34 -5.92
CA ASP A 19 10.38 9.22 -5.09
C ASP A 19 10.60 8.64 -3.68
N THR A 20 11.27 7.49 -3.63
CA THR A 20 11.52 6.67 -2.45
C THR A 20 13.00 6.30 -2.36
N GLN A 21 13.38 5.74 -1.22
CA GLN A 21 14.71 5.21 -0.91
C GLN A 21 14.58 3.82 -0.28
N ALA A 22 13.76 2.96 -0.88
CA ALA A 22 13.55 1.60 -0.41
C ALA A 22 14.82 0.77 -0.59
N GLY A 23 15.17 -0.01 0.44
CA GLY A 23 16.40 -0.81 0.45
C GLY A 23 16.35 -2.05 -0.44
N ALA A 24 15.15 -2.52 -0.84
CA ALA A 24 14.99 -3.68 -1.72
C ALA A 24 13.83 -3.49 -2.72
N PRO A 25 13.99 -2.62 -3.75
CA PRO A 25 13.00 -2.47 -4.81
C PRO A 25 12.85 -3.75 -5.63
N ASN A 26 11.64 -3.99 -6.14
CA ASN A 26 11.26 -5.27 -6.72
C ASN A 26 12.00 -5.58 -8.03
N TYR A 27 12.28 -4.57 -8.86
CA TYR A 27 13.02 -4.78 -10.10
C TYR A 27 14.45 -5.27 -9.81
N ASP A 28 15.15 -4.61 -8.90
CA ASP A 28 16.58 -4.82 -8.67
C ASP A 28 16.88 -6.08 -7.83
N PHE A 29 15.98 -6.46 -6.92
CA PHE A 29 16.19 -7.59 -6.01
C PHE A 29 15.43 -8.86 -6.39
N ALA A 30 14.26 -8.73 -7.01
CA ALA A 30 13.41 -9.87 -7.37
C ALA A 30 13.36 -10.14 -8.88
N TYR A 31 14.07 -9.35 -9.70
CA TYR A 31 14.06 -9.44 -11.16
C TYR A 31 12.64 -9.35 -11.74
N ALA A 32 11.77 -8.60 -11.07
CA ALA A 32 10.34 -8.49 -11.38
C ALA A 32 10.01 -7.10 -11.95
N ASP A 33 9.92 -7.00 -13.27
CA ASP A 33 9.51 -5.77 -13.95
C ASP A 33 7.98 -5.58 -13.96
N THR A 34 7.46 -5.33 -12.78
CA THR A 34 6.02 -5.20 -12.52
C THR A 34 5.41 -4.00 -13.24
N ARG A 35 6.18 -2.93 -13.45
CA ARG A 35 5.74 -1.77 -14.24
C ARG A 35 5.46 -2.15 -15.69
N LYS A 36 6.36 -2.93 -16.32
CA LYS A 36 6.13 -3.44 -17.67
C LYS A 36 4.90 -4.33 -17.75
N TRP A 37 4.69 -5.21 -16.77
CA TRP A 37 3.52 -6.10 -16.76
C TRP A 37 2.19 -5.33 -16.69
N VAL A 38 2.15 -4.20 -16.00
CA VAL A 38 1.00 -3.28 -15.99
C VAL A 38 0.82 -2.60 -17.35
N ILE A 39 1.86 -1.95 -17.86
CA ILE A 39 1.76 -1.13 -19.08
C ILE A 39 1.42 -1.98 -20.31
N ASP A 40 2.00 -3.18 -20.40
CA ASP A 40 1.76 -4.11 -21.50
C ASP A 40 0.44 -4.90 -21.35
N GLY A 41 -0.30 -4.73 -20.24
CA GLY A 41 -1.56 -5.43 -20.00
C GLY A 41 -1.39 -6.94 -19.79
N ILE A 42 -0.25 -7.39 -19.25
CA ILE A 42 0.03 -8.82 -19.01
C ILE A 42 -0.78 -9.37 -17.84
N ILE A 43 -1.18 -8.51 -16.89
CA ILE A 43 -1.92 -8.87 -15.68
C ILE A 43 -3.24 -8.11 -15.58
N ASP A 44 -4.29 -8.80 -15.10
CA ASP A 44 -5.62 -8.17 -14.91
C ASP A 44 -5.64 -7.19 -13.73
N TYR A 45 -4.83 -7.45 -12.70
CA TYR A 45 -4.69 -6.57 -11.54
C TYR A 45 -3.29 -6.64 -10.94
N ILE A 46 -2.91 -5.56 -10.27
CA ILE A 46 -1.71 -5.45 -9.44
C ILE A 46 -2.08 -5.04 -8.02
N ALA A 47 -1.42 -5.64 -7.04
CA ALA A 47 -1.65 -5.39 -5.62
C ALA A 47 -0.37 -5.05 -4.85
N PRO A 48 0.24 -3.87 -5.07
CA PRO A 48 1.52 -3.53 -4.44
C PRO A 48 1.42 -3.48 -2.91
N GLN A 49 2.40 -4.07 -2.23
CA GLN A 49 2.50 -4.14 -0.78
C GLN A 49 3.00 -2.80 -0.20
N VAL A 50 2.09 -1.83 -0.02
CA VAL A 50 2.40 -0.51 0.53
C VAL A 50 2.27 -0.55 2.06
N TYR A 51 3.32 -1.07 2.71
CA TYR A 51 3.29 -1.46 4.12
C TYR A 51 3.95 -0.45 5.07
N TRP A 52 4.08 0.81 4.65
CA TRP A 52 4.71 1.87 5.43
C TRP A 52 3.70 2.98 5.73
N PRO A 53 3.84 3.69 6.85
CA PRO A 53 2.95 4.78 7.20
C PRO A 53 3.30 6.07 6.43
N PHE A 54 2.44 7.09 6.56
CA PHE A 54 2.71 8.42 6.01
C PHE A 54 3.98 9.09 6.58
N ALA A 55 4.35 8.81 7.84
CA ALA A 55 5.54 9.41 8.45
C ALA A 55 6.86 8.78 7.97
N ARG A 56 6.84 7.63 7.28
CA ARG A 56 8.06 6.94 6.86
C ARG A 56 8.63 7.55 5.58
N GLU A 57 9.39 8.63 5.71
CA GLU A 57 9.90 9.45 4.58
C GLU A 57 10.52 8.66 3.43
N VAL A 58 11.34 7.64 3.74
CA VAL A 58 12.02 6.82 2.72
C VAL A 58 11.10 5.94 1.88
N ALA A 59 9.86 5.70 2.31
CA ALA A 59 8.91 4.80 1.64
C ALA A 59 7.47 5.20 1.96
N ARG A 60 7.15 6.49 1.89
CA ARG A 60 5.86 7.02 2.34
C ARG A 60 4.70 6.40 1.57
N TYR A 61 3.62 6.10 2.29
CA TYR A 61 2.41 5.51 1.71
C TYR A 61 1.89 6.30 0.51
N ASP A 62 1.78 7.63 0.64
CA ASP A 62 1.21 8.49 -0.39
C ASP A 62 2.04 8.54 -1.67
N VAL A 63 3.36 8.62 -1.53
CA VAL A 63 4.28 8.64 -2.67
C VAL A 63 4.15 7.34 -3.47
N ILE A 64 4.15 6.19 -2.79
CA ILE A 64 4.08 4.88 -3.44
C ILE A 64 2.72 4.68 -4.09
N THR A 65 1.62 4.95 -3.36
CA THR A 65 0.27 4.73 -3.86
C THR A 65 -0.04 5.63 -5.06
N ARG A 66 0.34 6.92 -5.04
CA ARG A 66 0.17 7.82 -6.18
C ARG A 66 0.99 7.38 -7.40
N TRP A 67 2.21 6.89 -7.18
CA TRP A 67 3.04 6.38 -8.27
C TRP A 67 2.42 5.15 -8.95
N TRP A 68 1.81 4.24 -8.17
CA TRP A 68 1.08 3.11 -8.75
C TRP A 68 -0.21 3.54 -9.46
N ALA A 69 -0.95 4.50 -8.91
CA ALA A 69 -2.12 5.08 -9.57
C ALA A 69 -1.73 5.69 -10.94
N ASP A 70 -0.64 6.45 -10.99
CA ASP A 70 -0.10 6.99 -12.25
C ASP A 70 0.33 5.88 -13.22
N THR A 71 0.89 4.78 -12.71
CA THR A 71 1.36 3.64 -13.52
C THR A 71 0.22 2.87 -14.18
N VAL A 72 -0.91 2.67 -13.49
CA VAL A 72 -2.07 1.97 -14.06
C VAL A 72 -2.96 2.89 -14.90
N ARG A 73 -2.80 4.22 -14.83
CA ARG A 73 -3.65 5.18 -15.54
C ARG A 73 -3.65 4.92 -17.04
N GLY A 74 -4.85 4.76 -17.61
CA GLY A 74 -5.04 4.50 -19.03
C GLY A 74 -4.74 3.06 -19.46
N THR A 75 -4.39 2.17 -18.52
CA THR A 75 -4.24 0.73 -18.77
C THR A 75 -5.54 -0.02 -18.43
N GLY A 76 -5.61 -1.30 -18.79
CA GLY A 76 -6.70 -2.20 -18.38
C GLY A 76 -6.46 -2.92 -17.04
N THR A 77 -5.36 -2.63 -16.35
CA THR A 77 -4.96 -3.33 -15.12
C THR A 77 -5.54 -2.65 -13.89
N ALA A 78 -6.31 -3.38 -13.08
CA ALA A 78 -6.87 -2.85 -11.83
C ALA A 78 -5.79 -2.70 -10.74
N LEU A 79 -5.89 -1.66 -9.92
CA LEU A 79 -5.00 -1.42 -8.77
C LEU A 79 -5.71 -1.70 -7.45
N TYR A 80 -5.16 -2.61 -6.65
CA TYR A 80 -5.60 -2.84 -5.27
C TYR A 80 -4.47 -2.56 -4.28
N VAL A 81 -4.61 -1.61 -3.36
CA VAL A 81 -3.49 -1.27 -2.48
C VAL A 81 -3.35 -2.29 -1.35
N GLY A 82 -2.19 -2.95 -1.23
CA GLY A 82 -1.88 -3.85 -0.13
C GLY A 82 -1.56 -3.08 1.15
N MET A 83 -2.31 -3.32 2.22
CA MET A 83 -2.21 -2.60 3.50
C MET A 83 -1.74 -3.49 4.65
N ALA A 84 -0.87 -2.95 5.52
CA ALA A 84 -0.18 -3.69 6.57
C ALA A 84 -0.95 -3.79 7.90
N LEU A 85 -2.11 -4.45 7.90
CA LEU A 85 -2.91 -4.61 9.12
C LEU A 85 -2.11 -5.28 10.27
N TYR A 86 -1.15 -6.14 9.94
CA TYR A 86 -0.28 -6.79 10.94
C TYR A 86 0.61 -5.82 11.74
N LYS A 87 0.91 -4.63 11.22
CA LYS A 87 1.73 -3.64 11.93
C LYS A 87 0.95 -2.84 12.97
N VAL A 88 -0.38 -2.72 12.80
CA VAL A 88 -1.26 -2.03 13.76
C VAL A 88 -1.06 -2.58 15.18
N GLY A 89 -0.89 -1.69 16.13
CA GLY A 89 -0.66 -2.01 17.55
C GLY A 89 0.74 -2.54 17.87
N THR A 90 1.64 -2.63 16.89
CA THR A 90 3.05 -3.04 17.11
C THR A 90 3.94 -1.81 17.22
N ALA A 91 4.59 -1.64 18.38
CA ALA A 91 5.46 -0.50 18.62
C ALA A 91 6.70 -0.54 17.70
N SER A 92 7.01 0.62 17.11
CA SER A 92 8.19 0.84 16.28
C SER A 92 8.60 2.30 16.41
N GLU A 93 9.84 2.56 16.84
CA GLU A 93 10.37 3.93 16.92
C GLU A 93 10.38 4.62 15.55
N ALA A 94 10.61 3.84 14.48
CA ALA A 94 10.66 4.35 13.12
C ALA A 94 9.25 4.53 12.48
N GLU A 95 8.22 3.94 13.06
CA GLU A 95 6.85 3.93 12.54
C GLU A 95 5.82 4.01 13.70
N PRO A 96 5.83 5.10 14.50
CA PRO A 96 5.00 5.20 15.71
C PRO A 96 3.50 5.23 15.42
N ASP A 97 3.10 5.70 14.22
CA ASP A 97 1.71 5.92 13.81
C ASP A 97 0.84 4.65 13.88
N TRP A 98 1.44 3.46 13.78
CA TRP A 98 0.71 2.20 13.90
C TRP A 98 0.13 1.95 15.30
N THR A 99 0.60 2.68 16.31
CA THR A 99 0.16 2.54 17.71
C THR A 99 -0.64 3.73 18.24
N VAL A 100 -0.57 4.88 17.57
CA VAL A 100 -1.33 6.08 17.92
C VAL A 100 -2.81 5.77 17.80
N GLU A 101 -3.55 5.90 18.91
CA GLU A 101 -4.99 5.60 18.98
C GLU A 101 -5.35 4.24 18.35
N GLY A 102 -4.55 3.21 18.68
CA GLY A 102 -4.77 1.86 18.18
C GLY A 102 -4.54 1.71 16.67
N GLY A 103 -3.85 2.65 16.02
CA GLY A 103 -3.56 2.67 14.58
C GLY A 103 -4.73 3.12 13.71
N VAL A 104 -5.85 3.54 14.30
CA VAL A 104 -7.05 3.99 13.57
C VAL A 104 -6.77 5.23 12.71
N PRO A 105 -6.05 6.27 13.19
CA PRO A 105 -5.78 7.45 12.37
C PRO A 105 -4.95 7.14 11.11
N GLU A 106 -3.94 6.28 11.23
CA GLU A 106 -3.09 5.90 10.10
C GLU A 106 -3.88 5.09 9.05
N ILE A 107 -4.64 4.08 9.47
CA ILE A 107 -5.48 3.29 8.56
C ILE A 107 -6.55 4.16 7.88
N THR A 108 -7.15 5.08 8.64
CA THR A 108 -8.13 6.04 8.09
C THR A 108 -7.51 6.86 6.97
N ARG A 109 -6.34 7.47 7.23
CA ARG A 109 -5.63 8.31 6.25
C ARG A 109 -5.21 7.54 5.00
N GLN A 110 -4.79 6.28 5.15
CA GLN A 110 -4.46 5.42 4.02
C GLN A 110 -5.70 5.10 3.16
N LEU A 111 -6.83 4.75 3.77
CA LEU A 111 -8.07 4.49 3.05
C LEU A 111 -8.64 5.76 2.40
N ASP A 112 -8.59 6.90 3.07
CA ASP A 112 -9.04 8.18 2.51
C ASP A 112 -8.20 8.61 1.30
N LEU A 113 -6.89 8.36 1.33
CA LEU A 113 -6.06 8.55 0.14
C LEU A 113 -6.47 7.61 -1.00
N ASN A 114 -6.68 6.33 -0.71
CA ASN A 114 -7.06 5.34 -1.71
C ASN A 114 -8.38 5.75 -2.39
N ASP A 115 -9.39 6.13 -1.62
CA ASP A 115 -10.69 6.56 -2.14
C ASP A 115 -10.61 7.87 -2.94
N SER A 116 -9.59 8.70 -2.68
CA SER A 116 -9.35 9.94 -3.44
C SER A 116 -8.74 9.72 -4.83
N LEU A 117 -8.24 8.52 -5.11
CA LEU A 117 -7.56 8.17 -6.36
C LEU A 117 -8.48 7.30 -7.22
N ALA A 118 -9.00 7.85 -8.33
CA ALA A 118 -9.93 7.15 -9.21
C ALA A 118 -9.37 5.84 -9.79
N GLU A 119 -8.05 5.73 -9.87
CA GLU A 119 -7.36 4.53 -10.35
C GLU A 119 -7.30 3.40 -9.31
N VAL A 120 -7.49 3.69 -8.02
CA VAL A 120 -7.50 2.67 -6.97
C VAL A 120 -8.86 1.99 -6.92
N SER A 121 -8.87 0.70 -7.25
CA SER A 121 -10.08 -0.13 -7.34
C SER A 121 -10.42 -0.84 -6.01
N GLY A 122 -9.61 -0.67 -4.98
CA GLY A 122 -9.83 -1.24 -3.64
C GLY A 122 -8.53 -1.47 -2.88
N CYS A 123 -8.59 -2.29 -1.82
CA CYS A 123 -7.43 -2.61 -0.98
C CYS A 123 -7.42 -4.09 -0.54
N MET A 124 -6.25 -4.55 -0.07
CA MET A 124 -6.05 -5.90 0.47
C MET A 124 -5.31 -5.83 1.81
N PHE A 125 -5.93 -6.26 2.90
CA PHE A 125 -5.27 -6.29 4.22
C PHE A 125 -4.43 -7.56 4.40
N PHE A 126 -3.13 -7.37 4.68
CA PHE A 126 -2.25 -8.45 5.08
C PHE A 126 -2.19 -8.55 6.62
N ARG A 127 -2.68 -9.62 7.25
CA ARG A 127 -3.39 -10.80 6.69
C ARG A 127 -4.58 -11.20 7.56
N HIS A 128 -5.42 -12.10 7.06
CA HIS A 128 -6.74 -12.42 7.65
C HIS A 128 -6.76 -12.60 9.19
N MET A 129 -5.72 -13.20 9.78
CA MET A 129 -5.69 -13.46 11.22
C MET A 129 -5.70 -12.16 12.05
N PHE A 130 -5.20 -11.06 11.50
CA PHE A 130 -5.21 -9.74 12.14
C PHE A 130 -6.59 -9.07 12.05
N LEU A 131 -7.59 -9.69 11.45
CA LEU A 131 -8.99 -9.25 11.63
C LEU A 131 -9.58 -9.74 12.96
N ARG A 132 -8.88 -10.65 13.66
CA ARG A 132 -9.31 -11.24 14.95
C ARG A 132 -8.30 -11.02 16.07
N ALA A 133 -7.21 -10.33 15.80
CA ALA A 133 -6.17 -10.08 16.79
C ALA A 133 -6.63 -8.97 17.76
N SER A 134 -6.31 -9.12 19.04
CA SER A 134 -6.68 -8.13 20.06
C SER A 134 -6.08 -6.75 19.75
N GLN A 135 -4.84 -6.70 19.25
CA GLN A 135 -4.13 -5.45 18.96
C GLN A 135 -4.76 -4.61 17.84
N THR A 136 -5.57 -5.22 16.97
CA THR A 136 -6.17 -4.57 15.80
C THR A 136 -7.66 -4.31 15.95
N GLN A 137 -8.25 -4.63 17.10
CA GLN A 137 -9.71 -4.62 17.26
C GLN A 137 -10.32 -3.23 17.04
N GLN A 138 -9.65 -2.16 17.46
CA GLN A 138 -10.10 -0.78 17.21
C GLN A 138 -10.15 -0.46 15.71
N VAL A 139 -9.12 -0.85 14.95
CA VAL A 139 -9.12 -0.73 13.49
C VAL A 139 -10.23 -1.57 12.87
N VAL A 140 -10.42 -2.82 13.32
CA VAL A 140 -11.49 -3.70 12.80
C VAL A 140 -12.87 -3.09 13.04
N ASP A 141 -13.12 -2.51 14.20
CA ASP A 141 -14.40 -1.85 14.50
C ASP A 141 -14.60 -0.60 13.65
N TYR A 142 -13.54 0.18 13.43
CA TYR A 142 -13.55 1.27 12.45
C TYR A 142 -13.86 0.77 11.03
N LEU A 143 -13.24 -0.32 10.55
CA LEU A 143 -13.50 -0.86 9.21
C LEU A 143 -14.96 -1.32 9.03
N LYS A 144 -15.56 -1.93 10.07
CA LYS A 144 -16.98 -2.28 10.06
C LYS A 144 -17.88 -1.06 9.92
N LEU A 145 -17.54 0.04 10.60
CA LEU A 145 -18.29 1.29 10.51
C LEU A 145 -18.13 1.96 9.15
N ARG A 146 -16.90 2.00 8.61
CA ARG A 146 -16.60 2.61 7.30
C ARG A 146 -17.40 1.96 6.17
N TRP A 147 -17.58 0.64 6.22
CA TRP A 147 -18.25 -0.14 5.17
C TRP A 147 -19.61 -0.71 5.60
N ALA A 148 -20.26 -0.12 6.61
CA ALA A 148 -21.58 -0.58 7.05
C ALA A 148 -22.67 -0.39 5.99
N ASP A 149 -22.53 0.65 5.16
CA ASP A 149 -23.58 1.13 4.25
C ASP A 149 -23.19 1.01 2.75
N VAL A 150 -22.13 0.25 2.44
CA VAL A 150 -21.65 0.02 1.06
C VAL A 150 -22.22 -1.28 0.48
#